data_AF-A0A8S1L333-F1
#
_entry.id   AF-A0A8S1L333-F1
#
_cell.length_a   1.000
_cell.length_b   1.000
_cell.length_c   1.000
_cell.angle_alpha   90.00
_cell.angle_beta   90.00
_cell.angle_gamma   90.00
#
_symmetry.space_group_name_H-M   'P 1'
#
loop_
_entity.id
_entity.type
_entity.pdbx_description
1 polymer ?
#
loop_
_entity_poly.entity_id
_entity_poly.type
_entity_poly.pdbx_seq_one_letter_code
_entity_poly.pdbx_strand_id
1 'polypeptide(L)'
;MGNYFRTVPKGPLEETLIHFLKTRKLQHINDCIEMINDSYPTKSTLILDEYLDVFGGILEEWTEQVFLLLENNNSAAGQVDIYESLAVIIVFCGEEFNIKLEFIYKMFDFDQSGEIEKKELIMTLQTSIRALCKIAKLQPPELKDLEYFAEKMFIQLDSDRSASISFHEFSIWLLNSWELQDFMLQYALIQTFENADRRAKERRIFFQKLYETAAGGPDQQYCDDDSIKTLLLTELKEQKKETIELLIHILIQSTKIHQKHDEQNQQYPNGILKEAYEDIMAAWSAFDASDINSDNQTSIQELKFLLYAYEGDKPDLFRIKEEMKILDKDNSGYVSREEWIQYLCVEDKGKFQFRGNLKQLFNKYDKDNSGALSIQEIKQLLTDNMKDMQIKFKLKGQNENFEEMVNQLAQEVVDDLNSENDKQSNDRTLTWIEFKNYMDQAVLKLDKLKDFLKSI
;
A
#
# COMPACT_ATOMS: atom_id res chain seq x y z
N MET A 1 -2.93 -17.15 -19.45
CA MET A 1 -1.60 -16.51 -19.35
C MET A 1 -0.76 -16.92 -18.14
N GLY A 2 -1.29 -17.60 -17.10
CA GLY A 2 -0.55 -17.84 -15.84
C GLY A 2 0.80 -18.57 -15.93
N ASN A 3 1.07 -19.37 -16.97
CA ASN A 3 2.40 -19.96 -17.20
C ASN A 3 3.39 -19.00 -17.86
N TYR A 4 2.91 -17.97 -18.56
CA TYR A 4 3.74 -17.00 -19.29
C TYR A 4 4.39 -15.99 -18.35
N PHE A 5 3.67 -15.55 -17.32
CA PHE A 5 4.19 -14.59 -16.33
C PHE A 5 5.13 -15.20 -15.29
N ARG A 6 5.40 -16.52 -15.37
CA ARG A 6 6.32 -17.25 -14.47
C ARG A 6 7.72 -17.46 -15.06
N THR A 7 8.01 -16.87 -16.23
CA THR A 7 9.29 -17.01 -16.91
C THR A 7 10.38 -16.16 -16.27
N VAL A 8 11.62 -16.68 -16.26
CA VAL A 8 12.80 -15.98 -15.72
C VAL A 8 13.47 -15.16 -16.83
N PRO A 9 13.88 -13.90 -16.57
CA PRO A 9 14.61 -13.06 -17.52
C PRO A 9 15.88 -13.71 -18.06
N LYS A 10 16.24 -13.41 -19.32
CA LYS A 10 17.50 -13.86 -19.94
C LYS A 10 18.74 -13.14 -19.41
N GLY A 11 18.58 -12.15 -18.53
CA GLY A 11 19.65 -11.36 -17.92
C GLY A 11 19.08 -10.36 -16.90
N PRO A 12 19.95 -9.63 -16.17
CA PRO A 12 19.49 -8.64 -15.20
C PRO A 12 18.69 -7.52 -15.89
N LEU A 13 17.62 -7.11 -15.23
CA LEU A 13 16.84 -5.94 -15.60
C LEU A 13 17.72 -4.69 -15.49
N GLU A 14 17.52 -3.74 -16.40
CA GLU A 14 18.20 -2.45 -16.32
C GLU A 14 17.38 -1.52 -15.42
N GLU A 15 17.62 -1.62 -14.11
CA GLU A 15 16.95 -0.81 -13.11
C GLU A 15 17.12 0.70 -13.38
N THR A 16 18.26 1.11 -13.93
CA THR A 16 18.53 2.50 -14.32
C THR A 16 17.61 2.99 -15.43
N LEU A 17 17.31 2.15 -16.43
CA LEU A 17 16.36 2.47 -17.49
C LEU A 17 14.94 2.58 -16.91
N ILE A 18 14.54 1.64 -16.04
CA ILE A 18 13.22 1.68 -15.40
C ILE A 18 13.06 2.96 -14.58
N HIS A 19 14.07 3.31 -13.78
CA HIS A 19 14.06 4.54 -12.99
C HIS A 19 14.02 5.79 -13.89
N PHE A 20 14.80 5.81 -14.97
CA PHE A 20 14.78 6.88 -15.97
C PHE A 20 13.37 7.05 -16.57
N LEU A 21 12.75 5.98 -17.05
CA LEU A 21 11.39 6.04 -17.62
C LEU A 21 10.37 6.54 -16.60
N LYS A 22 10.49 6.18 -15.33
CA LYS A 22 9.63 6.69 -14.24
C LYS A 22 9.77 8.19 -13.99
N THR A 23 10.84 8.84 -14.45
CA THR A 23 10.94 10.31 -14.36
C THR A 23 10.10 11.02 -15.44
N ARG A 24 9.66 10.30 -16.47
CA ARG A 24 8.87 10.87 -17.58
C ARG A 24 7.40 11.02 -17.20
N LYS A 25 6.72 11.94 -17.89
CA LYS A 25 5.30 12.28 -17.69
C LYS A 25 4.55 12.13 -18.99
N LEU A 26 3.24 11.85 -18.92
CA LEU A 26 2.42 11.62 -20.12
C LEU A 26 2.38 12.84 -21.05
N GLN A 27 2.57 14.05 -20.53
CA GLN A 27 2.63 15.27 -21.35
C GLN A 27 3.67 15.15 -22.47
N HIS A 28 4.86 14.63 -22.19
CA HIS A 28 5.91 14.46 -23.20
C HIS A 28 5.57 13.38 -24.24
N ILE A 29 4.68 12.44 -23.90
CA ILE A 29 4.24 11.39 -24.83
C ILE A 29 3.26 11.98 -25.86
N ASN A 30 2.44 12.96 -25.47
CA ASN A 30 1.57 13.66 -26.41
C ASN A 30 2.38 14.35 -27.50
N ASP A 31 3.52 14.96 -27.17
CA ASP A 31 4.40 15.59 -28.15
C ASP A 31 4.92 14.56 -29.18
N CYS A 32 5.24 13.34 -28.74
CA CYS A 32 5.61 12.25 -29.65
C CYS A 32 4.43 11.83 -30.55
N ILE A 33 3.22 11.74 -29.99
CA ILE A 33 2.01 11.38 -30.76
C ILE A 33 1.70 12.45 -31.81
N GLU A 34 1.80 13.74 -31.47
CA GLU A 34 1.64 14.84 -32.42
C GLU A 34 2.66 14.73 -33.55
N MET A 35 3.93 14.47 -33.23
CA MET A 35 4.98 14.30 -34.23
C MET A 35 4.74 13.11 -35.17
N ILE A 36 4.27 11.98 -34.63
CA ILE A 36 3.90 10.79 -35.41
C ILE A 36 2.76 11.12 -36.38
N ASN A 37 1.72 11.82 -35.90
CA ASN A 37 0.58 12.20 -36.72
C ASN A 37 0.95 13.19 -37.82
N ASP A 38 1.85 14.14 -37.53
CA ASP A 38 2.24 15.18 -38.48
C ASP A 38 3.26 14.68 -39.52
N SER A 39 4.26 13.91 -39.08
CA SER A 39 5.41 13.55 -39.90
C SER A 39 5.36 12.11 -40.44
N TYR A 40 4.65 11.21 -39.77
CA TYR A 40 4.59 9.78 -40.10
C TYR A 40 3.16 9.18 -40.09
N PRO A 41 2.12 9.85 -40.63
CA PRO A 41 0.70 9.49 -40.43
C PRO A 41 0.29 8.11 -40.96
N THR A 42 1.03 7.55 -41.91
CA THR A 42 0.71 6.25 -42.53
C THR A 42 1.62 5.12 -42.07
N LYS A 43 2.55 5.40 -41.15
CA LYS A 43 3.51 4.40 -40.68
C LYS A 43 2.96 3.70 -39.44
N SER A 44 3.20 2.39 -39.38
CA SER A 44 3.03 1.59 -38.16
C SER A 44 4.37 1.25 -37.49
N THR A 45 5.47 1.42 -38.22
CA THR A 45 6.83 1.12 -37.76
C THR A 45 7.81 2.23 -38.12
N LEU A 46 8.88 2.37 -37.33
CA LEU A 46 9.94 3.35 -37.52
C LEU A 46 11.30 2.65 -37.64
N ILE A 47 12.16 3.16 -38.54
CA ILE A 47 13.61 2.85 -38.52
C ILE A 47 14.32 3.72 -37.48
N LEU A 48 15.58 3.42 -37.17
CA LEU A 48 16.32 4.11 -36.10
C LEU A 48 16.35 5.64 -36.24
N ASP A 49 16.62 6.17 -37.44
CA ASP A 49 16.66 7.63 -37.65
C ASP A 49 15.31 8.28 -37.34
N GLU A 50 14.22 7.68 -37.80
CA GLU A 50 12.85 8.18 -37.56
C GLU A 50 12.42 8.00 -36.09
N TYR A 51 12.93 6.96 -35.44
CA TYR A 51 12.72 6.73 -34.02
C TYR A 51 13.44 7.78 -33.17
N LEU A 52 14.66 8.16 -33.55
CA LEU A 52 15.41 9.24 -32.92
C LEU A 52 14.68 10.59 -33.08
N ASP A 53 14.12 10.85 -34.25
CA ASP A 53 13.32 12.06 -34.48
C ASP A 53 12.11 12.13 -33.54
N VAL A 54 11.35 11.03 -33.42
CA VAL A 54 10.11 10.98 -32.62
C VAL A 54 10.35 10.90 -31.11
N PHE A 55 11.22 9.98 -30.70
CA PHE A 55 11.39 9.62 -29.27
C PHE A 55 12.69 10.15 -28.66
N GLY A 56 13.59 10.74 -29.44
CA GLY A 56 14.86 11.27 -28.95
C GLY A 56 14.72 12.29 -27.82
N GLY A 57 13.69 13.14 -27.89
CA GLY A 57 13.42 14.14 -26.85
C GLY A 57 12.98 13.54 -25.51
N ILE A 58 12.18 12.47 -25.53
CA ILE A 58 11.63 11.84 -24.32
C ILE A 58 12.56 10.77 -23.75
N LEU A 59 13.29 10.04 -24.60
CA LEU A 59 14.20 8.97 -24.20
C LEU A 59 15.65 9.42 -24.02
N GLU A 60 16.02 10.59 -24.54
CA GLU A 60 17.34 11.20 -24.37
C GLU A 60 18.46 10.20 -24.71
N GLU A 61 19.41 9.98 -23.80
CA GLU A 61 20.52 9.03 -23.96
C GLU A 61 20.09 7.56 -24.12
N TRP A 62 18.86 7.21 -23.71
CA TRP A 62 18.33 5.84 -23.76
C TRP A 62 17.68 5.48 -25.09
N THR A 63 17.54 6.43 -26.02
CA THR A 63 16.75 6.26 -27.25
C THR A 63 17.20 5.08 -28.09
N GLU A 64 18.49 4.97 -28.41
CA GLU A 64 19.03 3.86 -29.22
C GLU A 64 18.87 2.50 -28.50
N GLN A 65 19.08 2.48 -27.19
CA GLN A 65 18.99 1.27 -26.39
C GLN A 65 17.55 0.75 -26.32
N VAL A 66 16.57 1.63 -26.11
CA VAL A 66 15.15 1.24 -26.13
C VAL A 66 14.73 0.79 -27.53
N PHE A 67 15.19 1.44 -28.59
CA PHE A 67 14.96 0.98 -29.97
C PHE A 67 15.46 -0.47 -30.16
N LEU A 68 16.71 -0.73 -29.77
CA LEU A 68 17.33 -2.04 -29.88
C LEU A 68 16.62 -3.12 -29.04
N LEU A 69 16.16 -2.76 -27.83
CA LEU A 69 15.37 -3.65 -26.98
C LEU A 69 14.02 -4.00 -27.60
N LEU A 70 13.39 -3.05 -28.30
CA LEU A 70 12.08 -3.25 -28.92
C LEU A 70 12.17 -3.90 -30.31
N GLU A 71 13.29 -3.79 -31.00
CA GLU A 71 13.50 -4.45 -32.29
C GLU A 71 13.66 -5.97 -32.11
N ASN A 72 12.90 -6.77 -32.85
CA ASN A 72 12.77 -8.21 -32.60
C ASN A 72 14.09 -8.99 -32.76
N ASN A 73 15.07 -8.46 -33.49
CA ASN A 73 16.37 -9.08 -33.75
C ASN A 73 17.54 -8.29 -33.15
N ASN A 74 17.27 -7.29 -32.29
CA ASN A 74 18.28 -6.42 -31.70
C ASN A 74 19.21 -5.80 -32.76
N SER A 75 18.61 -5.30 -33.86
CA SER A 75 19.31 -4.77 -35.02
C SER A 75 19.00 -3.30 -35.25
N ALA A 76 20.03 -2.46 -35.34
CA ALA A 76 19.89 -1.05 -35.70
C ALA A 76 19.34 -0.84 -37.12
N ALA A 77 19.41 -1.85 -38.00
CA ALA A 77 18.83 -1.81 -39.34
C ALA A 77 17.38 -2.31 -39.39
N GLY A 78 16.82 -2.72 -38.24
CA GLY A 78 15.46 -3.20 -38.12
C GLY A 78 14.44 -2.07 -38.03
N GLN A 79 13.22 -2.43 -37.63
CA GLN A 79 12.11 -1.50 -37.44
C GLN A 79 11.37 -1.83 -36.15
N VAL A 80 10.90 -0.80 -35.47
CA VAL A 80 10.14 -0.92 -34.22
C VAL A 80 8.71 -0.46 -34.43
N ASP A 81 7.75 -1.18 -33.84
CA ASP A 81 6.34 -0.82 -33.86
C ASP A 81 6.08 0.42 -32.98
N ILE A 82 5.32 1.38 -33.54
CA ILE A 82 5.04 2.66 -32.89
C ILE A 82 4.24 2.45 -31.59
N TYR A 83 3.25 1.56 -31.61
CA TYR A 83 2.38 1.33 -30.45
C TYR A 83 3.06 0.48 -29.38
N GLU A 84 3.96 -0.45 -29.75
CA GLU A 84 4.85 -1.10 -28.76
C GLU A 84 5.74 -0.05 -28.05
N SER A 85 6.24 0.95 -28.79
CA SER A 85 7.09 2.01 -28.24
C SER A 85 6.31 2.94 -27.29
N LEU A 86 5.15 3.41 -27.71
CA LEU A 86 4.27 4.22 -26.88
C LEU A 86 3.84 3.44 -25.62
N ALA A 87 3.44 2.18 -25.77
CA ALA A 87 3.04 1.33 -24.66
C ALA A 87 4.14 1.18 -23.60
N VAL A 88 5.41 1.00 -23.99
CA VAL A 88 6.53 0.99 -23.03
C VAL A 88 6.56 2.28 -22.23
N ILE A 89 6.60 3.42 -22.92
CA ILE A 89 6.82 4.70 -22.24
C ILE A 89 5.64 5.00 -21.31
N ILE A 90 4.40 4.71 -21.74
CA ILE A 90 3.19 4.90 -20.93
C ILE A 90 3.18 3.98 -19.70
N VAL A 91 3.46 2.69 -19.87
CA VAL A 91 3.47 1.72 -18.76
C VAL A 91 4.52 2.13 -17.72
N PHE A 92 5.72 2.53 -18.16
CA PHE A 92 6.84 2.80 -17.27
C PHE A 92 6.92 4.26 -16.77
N CYS A 93 6.13 5.20 -17.30
CA CYS A 93 6.18 6.60 -16.86
C CYS A 93 5.83 6.80 -15.37
N GLY A 94 6.11 7.98 -14.83
CA GLY A 94 5.90 8.31 -13.42
C GLY A 94 4.49 8.75 -13.05
N GLU A 95 3.47 8.42 -13.84
CA GLU A 95 2.07 8.74 -13.51
C GLU A 95 1.43 7.70 -12.59
N GLU A 96 0.30 8.08 -11.99
CA GLU A 96 -0.56 7.16 -11.24
C GLU A 96 -1.16 6.08 -12.14
N PHE A 97 -1.38 4.89 -11.57
CA PHE A 97 -1.87 3.72 -12.30
C PHE A 97 -3.13 4.01 -13.13
N ASN A 98 -4.12 4.68 -12.55
CA ASN A 98 -5.39 5.00 -13.24
C ASN A 98 -5.19 5.96 -14.41
N ILE A 99 -4.26 6.91 -14.30
CA ILE A 99 -3.97 7.88 -15.37
C ILE A 99 -3.33 7.15 -16.55
N LYS A 100 -2.38 6.24 -16.28
CA LYS A 100 -1.78 5.38 -17.32
C LYS A 100 -2.83 4.51 -18.01
N LEU A 101 -3.72 3.91 -17.22
CA LEU A 101 -4.74 3.01 -17.73
C LEU A 101 -5.73 3.75 -18.65
N GLU A 102 -6.18 4.93 -18.24
CA GLU A 102 -7.04 5.79 -19.06
C GLU A 102 -6.34 6.21 -20.36
N PHE A 103 -5.04 6.51 -20.30
CA PHE A 103 -4.27 6.84 -21.48
C PHE A 103 -4.11 5.66 -22.44
N ILE A 104 -3.75 4.47 -21.94
CA ILE A 104 -3.68 3.24 -22.75
C ILE A 104 -5.03 2.96 -23.40
N TYR A 105 -6.10 3.06 -22.62
CA TYR A 105 -7.45 2.82 -23.12
C TYR A 105 -7.80 3.74 -24.30
N LYS A 106 -7.58 5.06 -24.15
CA LYS A 106 -7.82 6.04 -25.21
C LYS A 106 -6.90 5.87 -26.42
N MET A 107 -5.66 5.43 -26.21
CA MET A 107 -4.69 5.27 -27.29
C MET A 107 -5.06 4.12 -28.24
N PHE A 108 -5.73 3.09 -27.73
CA PHE A 108 -6.13 1.92 -28.52
C PHE A 108 -7.60 1.91 -28.94
N ASP A 109 -8.40 2.87 -28.48
CA ASP A 109 -9.71 3.21 -29.06
C ASP A 109 -9.48 4.01 -30.36
N PHE A 110 -9.24 3.28 -31.45
CA PHE A 110 -8.81 3.86 -32.73
C PHE A 110 -9.95 4.59 -33.44
N ASP A 111 -11.17 4.09 -33.29
CA ASP A 111 -12.35 4.69 -33.89
C ASP A 111 -12.99 5.81 -33.04
N GLN A 112 -12.44 6.04 -31.84
CA GLN A 112 -12.90 7.04 -30.86
C GLN A 112 -14.35 6.82 -30.46
N SER A 113 -14.80 5.56 -30.45
CA SER A 113 -16.14 5.19 -29.99
C SER A 113 -16.31 5.39 -28.48
N GLY A 114 -15.20 5.46 -27.74
CA GLY A 114 -15.17 5.47 -26.28
C GLY A 114 -15.23 4.06 -25.68
N GLU A 115 -15.24 3.02 -26.51
CA GLU A 115 -15.26 1.62 -26.12
C GLU A 115 -14.18 0.83 -26.88
N ILE A 116 -13.69 -0.28 -26.32
CA ILE A 116 -12.69 -1.11 -26.99
C ILE A 116 -13.37 -2.27 -27.71
N GLU A 117 -13.25 -2.31 -29.03
CA GLU A 117 -13.66 -3.46 -29.84
C GLU A 117 -12.69 -4.64 -29.70
N LYS A 118 -13.11 -5.83 -30.14
CA LYS A 118 -12.29 -7.05 -30.06
C LYS A 118 -10.92 -6.90 -30.75
N LYS A 119 -10.86 -6.26 -31.91
CA LYS A 119 -9.60 -6.05 -32.65
C LYS A 119 -8.66 -5.13 -31.90
N GLU A 120 -9.22 -4.10 -31.30
CA GLU A 120 -8.50 -3.09 -30.52
C GLU A 120 -7.96 -3.70 -29.22
N LEU A 121 -8.73 -4.57 -28.55
CA LEU A 121 -8.24 -5.35 -27.42
C LEU A 121 -7.06 -6.25 -27.81
N ILE A 122 -7.15 -6.94 -28.95
CA ILE A 122 -6.05 -7.79 -29.46
C ILE A 122 -4.80 -6.94 -29.65
N MET A 123 -4.91 -5.78 -30.32
CA MET A 123 -3.78 -4.87 -30.54
C MET A 123 -3.22 -4.32 -29.23
N THR A 124 -4.08 -3.91 -28.29
CA THR A 124 -3.70 -3.41 -26.96
C THR A 124 -2.86 -4.42 -26.20
N LEU A 125 -3.35 -5.67 -26.12
CA LEU A 125 -2.68 -6.74 -25.39
C LEU A 125 -1.40 -7.18 -26.11
N GLN A 126 -1.42 -7.27 -27.43
CA GLN A 126 -0.24 -7.62 -28.21
C GLN A 126 0.88 -6.61 -27.98
N THR A 127 0.60 -5.33 -28.18
CA THR A 127 1.59 -4.27 -28.05
C THR A 127 2.09 -4.14 -26.60
N SER A 128 1.18 -4.03 -25.63
CA SER A 128 1.53 -3.77 -24.22
C SER A 128 2.26 -4.95 -23.56
N ILE A 129 1.79 -6.20 -23.77
CA ILE A 129 2.43 -7.38 -23.16
C ILE A 129 3.78 -7.65 -23.82
N ARG A 130 3.87 -7.55 -25.15
CA ARG A 130 5.14 -7.76 -25.85
C ARG A 130 6.17 -6.70 -25.47
N ALA A 131 5.75 -5.43 -25.43
CA ALA A 131 6.55 -4.31 -24.93
C ALA A 131 7.11 -4.60 -23.52
N LEU A 132 6.23 -4.96 -22.58
CA LEU A 132 6.62 -5.28 -21.21
C LEU A 132 7.58 -6.48 -21.14
N CYS A 133 7.33 -7.53 -21.92
CA CYS A 133 8.25 -8.68 -22.00
C CYS A 133 9.63 -8.29 -22.54
N LYS A 134 9.71 -7.46 -23.59
CA LYS A 134 10.98 -7.05 -24.19
C LYS A 134 11.82 -6.22 -23.21
N ILE A 135 11.21 -5.25 -22.53
CA ILE A 135 11.88 -4.47 -21.47
C ILE A 135 12.30 -5.35 -20.30
N ALA A 136 11.46 -6.32 -19.92
CA ALA A 136 11.78 -7.31 -18.90
C ALA A 136 12.83 -8.35 -19.34
N LYS A 137 13.38 -8.25 -20.56
CA LYS A 137 14.29 -9.23 -21.18
C LYS A 137 13.72 -10.67 -21.17
N LEU A 138 12.40 -10.76 -21.29
CA LEU A 138 11.64 -11.99 -21.47
C LEU A 138 11.39 -12.23 -22.95
N GLN A 139 11.19 -13.51 -23.32
CA GLN A 139 10.71 -13.81 -24.66
C GLN A 139 9.30 -13.21 -24.79
N PRO A 140 9.00 -12.42 -25.84
CA PRO A 140 7.65 -11.93 -26.07
C PRO A 140 6.76 -13.06 -26.61
N PRO A 141 5.46 -13.09 -26.28
CA PRO A 141 4.56 -14.14 -26.77
C PRO A 141 4.36 -14.04 -28.28
N GLU A 142 4.06 -15.19 -28.89
CA GLU A 142 3.66 -15.22 -30.30
C GLU A 142 2.32 -14.50 -30.48
N LEU A 143 2.16 -13.81 -31.60
CA LEU A 143 0.94 -13.04 -31.88
C LEU A 143 -0.32 -13.91 -31.87
N LYS A 144 -0.22 -15.17 -32.32
CA LYS A 144 -1.32 -16.14 -32.32
C LYS A 144 -1.77 -16.52 -30.91
N ASP A 145 -0.83 -16.67 -29.99
CA ASP A 145 -1.15 -16.98 -28.59
C ASP A 145 -1.85 -15.78 -27.94
N LEU A 146 -1.34 -14.57 -28.18
CA LEU A 146 -1.94 -13.33 -27.69
C LEU A 146 -3.34 -13.10 -28.25
N GLU A 147 -3.54 -13.36 -29.54
CA GLU A 147 -4.86 -13.31 -30.17
C GLU A 147 -5.80 -14.29 -29.48
N TYR A 148 -5.43 -15.57 -29.35
CA TYR A 148 -6.24 -16.56 -28.64
C TYR A 148 -6.60 -16.14 -27.21
N PHE A 149 -5.64 -15.58 -26.45
CA PHE A 149 -5.89 -15.08 -25.10
C PHE A 149 -6.84 -13.87 -25.10
N ALA A 150 -6.63 -12.93 -26.01
CA ALA A 150 -7.48 -11.74 -26.14
C ALA A 150 -8.91 -12.13 -26.49
N GLU A 151 -9.13 -13.11 -27.37
CA GLU A 151 -10.49 -13.60 -27.68
C GLU A 151 -11.20 -14.19 -26.46
N LYS A 152 -10.47 -14.97 -25.64
CA LYS A 152 -11.03 -15.53 -24.40
C LYS A 152 -11.29 -14.45 -23.36
N MET A 153 -10.40 -13.47 -23.27
CA MET A 153 -10.52 -12.34 -22.36
C MET A 153 -11.70 -11.45 -22.73
N PHE A 154 -11.93 -11.19 -24.02
CA PHE A 154 -13.05 -10.40 -24.49
C PHE A 154 -14.39 -10.92 -23.96
N ILE A 155 -14.60 -12.23 -24.00
CA ILE A 155 -15.83 -12.88 -23.49
C ILE A 155 -15.98 -12.73 -21.96
N GLN A 156 -14.86 -12.60 -21.24
CA GLN A 156 -14.86 -12.42 -19.78
C GLN A 156 -15.05 -10.96 -19.38
N LEU A 157 -14.49 -10.04 -20.18
CA LEU A 157 -14.54 -8.59 -19.98
C LEU A 157 -15.93 -8.03 -20.26
N ASP A 158 -16.49 -8.38 -21.42
CA ASP A 158 -17.81 -7.96 -21.92
C ASP A 158 -18.94 -8.63 -21.10
N SER A 159 -19.15 -8.09 -19.90
CA SER A 159 -20.04 -8.69 -18.90
C SER A 159 -21.50 -8.41 -19.23
N ASP A 160 -21.77 -7.25 -19.83
CA ASP A 160 -23.09 -6.83 -20.26
C ASP A 160 -23.45 -7.31 -21.69
N ARG A 161 -22.50 -7.89 -22.42
CA ARG A 161 -22.65 -8.40 -23.79
C ARG A 161 -22.96 -7.30 -24.79
N SER A 162 -22.40 -6.12 -24.57
CA SER A 162 -22.44 -4.97 -25.48
C SER A 162 -21.66 -5.22 -26.78
N ALA A 163 -20.83 -6.28 -26.81
CA ALA A 163 -19.90 -6.59 -27.90
C ALA A 163 -18.77 -5.55 -28.05
N SER A 164 -18.53 -4.79 -26.99
CA SER A 164 -17.47 -3.81 -26.80
C SER A 164 -17.04 -3.87 -25.34
N ILE A 165 -15.93 -3.21 -24.99
CA ILE A 165 -15.41 -3.21 -23.62
C ILE A 165 -15.33 -1.78 -23.13
N SER A 166 -16.12 -1.45 -22.12
CA SER A 166 -16.06 -0.15 -21.46
C SER A 166 -14.79 0.01 -20.62
N PHE A 167 -14.41 1.27 -20.35
CA PHE A 167 -13.27 1.57 -19.48
C PHE A 167 -13.43 0.96 -18.08
N HIS A 168 -14.67 0.89 -17.59
CA HIS A 168 -14.98 0.31 -16.29
C HIS A 168 -14.70 -1.19 -16.25
N GLU A 169 -15.15 -1.93 -17.27
CA GLU A 169 -14.90 -3.38 -17.38
C GLU A 169 -13.41 -3.67 -17.53
N PHE A 170 -12.71 -2.92 -18.38
CA PHE A 170 -11.27 -3.04 -18.57
C PHE A 170 -10.50 -2.80 -17.26
N SER A 171 -10.90 -1.76 -16.51
CA SER A 171 -10.30 -1.43 -15.22
C SER A 171 -10.53 -2.50 -14.16
N ILE A 172 -11.76 -2.99 -14.02
CA ILE A 172 -12.09 -4.06 -13.07
C ILE A 172 -11.29 -5.32 -13.38
N TRP A 173 -11.21 -5.73 -14.64
CA TRP A 173 -10.47 -6.92 -15.03
C TRP A 173 -8.98 -6.82 -14.68
N LEU A 174 -8.35 -5.70 -14.99
CA LEU A 174 -6.93 -5.51 -14.69
C LEU A 174 -6.70 -5.54 -13.17
N LEU A 175 -7.54 -4.84 -12.40
CA LEU A 175 -7.49 -4.81 -10.94
C LEU A 175 -7.77 -6.16 -10.27
N ASN A 176 -8.36 -7.14 -10.97
CA ASN A 176 -8.58 -8.50 -10.47
C ASN A 176 -7.63 -9.54 -11.09
N SER A 177 -6.77 -9.14 -12.01
CA SER A 177 -5.79 -10.02 -12.66
C SER A 177 -4.50 -10.08 -11.85
N TRP A 178 -4.46 -10.91 -10.81
CA TRP A 178 -3.33 -10.97 -9.87
C TRP A 178 -2.00 -11.33 -10.54
N GLU A 179 -1.98 -12.28 -11.46
CA GLU A 179 -0.75 -12.65 -12.16
C GLU A 179 -0.20 -11.50 -13.01
N LEU A 180 -1.08 -10.69 -13.62
CA LEU A 180 -0.67 -9.51 -14.38
C LEU A 180 -0.17 -8.40 -13.45
N GLN A 181 -0.84 -8.19 -12.32
CA GLN A 181 -0.41 -7.19 -11.33
C GLN A 181 0.93 -7.55 -10.70
N ASP A 182 1.17 -8.82 -10.37
CA ASP A 182 2.47 -9.26 -9.88
C ASP A 182 3.56 -9.15 -10.94
N PHE A 183 3.22 -9.43 -12.20
CA PHE A 183 4.13 -9.23 -13.32
C PHE A 183 4.50 -7.75 -13.51
N MET A 184 3.52 -6.84 -13.51
CA MET A 184 3.78 -5.40 -13.60
C MET A 184 4.54 -4.86 -12.38
N LEU A 185 4.29 -5.41 -11.20
CA LEU A 185 5.01 -5.05 -10.00
C LEU A 185 6.47 -5.47 -10.10
N GLN A 186 6.73 -6.73 -10.44
CA GLN A 186 8.07 -7.28 -10.55
C GLN A 186 8.91 -6.60 -11.63
N TYR A 187 8.32 -6.28 -12.79
CA TYR A 187 9.09 -5.84 -13.96
C TYR A 187 8.93 -4.35 -14.30
N ALA A 188 7.86 -3.71 -13.85
CA ALA A 188 7.62 -2.27 -14.08
C ALA A 188 7.50 -1.45 -12.79
N LEU A 189 7.61 -2.10 -11.63
CA LEU A 189 7.45 -1.47 -10.31
C LEU A 189 6.14 -0.68 -10.25
N ILE A 190 5.07 -1.29 -10.78
CA ILE A 190 3.71 -0.74 -10.76
C ILE A 190 2.92 -1.49 -9.70
N GLN A 191 2.40 -0.73 -8.74
CA GLN A 191 1.61 -1.23 -7.63
C GLN A 191 0.22 -0.61 -7.69
N THR A 192 -0.79 -1.42 -7.39
CA THR A 192 -2.18 -0.97 -7.15
C THR A 192 -2.48 -1.12 -5.65
N PHE A 193 -3.51 -0.42 -5.19
CA PHE A 193 -3.98 -0.55 -3.81
C PHE A 193 -4.47 -1.97 -3.54
N GLU A 194 -5.22 -2.53 -4.48
CA GLU A 194 -5.83 -3.85 -4.45
C GLU A 194 -4.75 -4.94 -4.36
N ASN A 195 -3.66 -4.82 -5.13
CA ASN A 195 -2.55 -5.77 -5.06
C ASN A 195 -1.72 -5.63 -3.78
N ALA A 196 -1.61 -4.43 -3.22
CA ALA A 196 -0.87 -4.20 -1.96
C ALA A 196 -1.62 -4.83 -0.79
N ASP A 197 -2.93 -4.62 -0.70
CA ASP A 197 -3.79 -5.26 0.30
C ASP A 197 -3.79 -6.79 0.17
N ARG A 198 -3.87 -7.34 -1.05
CA ARG A 198 -3.74 -8.78 -1.29
C ARG A 198 -2.40 -9.32 -0.80
N ARG A 199 -1.28 -8.72 -1.21
CA ARG A 199 0.08 -9.11 -0.78
C ARG A 199 0.23 -9.05 0.73
N ALA A 200 -0.30 -8.01 1.38
CA ALA A 200 -0.27 -7.87 2.83
C ALA A 200 -1.07 -9.00 3.51
N LYS A 201 -2.25 -9.35 2.99
CA LYS A 201 -3.06 -10.47 3.51
C LYS A 201 -2.35 -11.83 3.35
N GLU A 202 -1.73 -12.09 2.20
CA GLU A 202 -0.95 -13.31 1.97
C GLU A 202 0.23 -13.41 2.93
N ARG A 203 0.92 -12.28 3.16
CA ARG A 203 2.03 -12.21 4.09
C ARG A 203 1.59 -12.39 5.55
N ARG A 204 0.41 -11.87 5.94
CA ARG A 204 -0.21 -12.15 7.25
C ARG A 204 -0.49 -13.64 7.45
N ILE A 205 -1.08 -14.30 6.44
CA ILE A 205 -1.35 -15.75 6.49
C ILE A 205 -0.04 -16.54 6.62
N PHE A 206 1.02 -16.11 5.94
CA PHE A 206 2.36 -16.70 6.10
C PHE A 206 2.86 -16.58 7.55
N PHE A 207 2.83 -15.37 8.13
CA PHE A 207 3.29 -15.17 9.51
C PHE A 207 2.41 -15.87 10.54
N GLN A 208 1.10 -15.98 10.30
CA GLN A 208 0.20 -16.78 11.12
C GLN A 208 0.66 -18.23 11.16
N LYS A 209 0.89 -18.87 10.01
CA LYS A 209 1.40 -20.25 9.94
C LYS A 209 2.77 -20.41 10.61
N LEU A 210 3.63 -19.40 10.50
CA LEU A 210 4.93 -19.37 11.17
C LEU A 210 4.76 -19.41 12.70
N TYR A 211 3.83 -18.63 13.23
CA TYR A 211 3.49 -18.64 14.66
C TYR A 211 2.89 -19.99 15.09
N GLU A 212 1.94 -20.53 14.33
CA GLU A 212 1.32 -21.83 14.64
C GLU A 212 2.36 -22.95 14.70
N THR A 213 3.38 -22.89 13.83
CA THR A 213 4.52 -23.81 13.83
C THR A 213 5.35 -23.65 15.12
N ALA A 214 5.67 -22.41 15.49
CA ALA A 214 6.46 -22.12 16.70
C ALA A 214 5.68 -22.45 17.99
N ALA A 215 4.37 -22.26 18.00
CA ALA A 215 3.51 -22.51 19.15
C ALA A 215 3.16 -24.00 19.32
N GLY A 216 3.36 -24.83 18.29
CA GLY A 216 3.01 -26.25 18.29
C GLY A 216 1.55 -26.56 17.91
N GLY A 217 0.85 -25.62 17.25
CA GLY A 217 -0.48 -25.82 16.69
C GLY A 217 -1.32 -24.55 16.57
N PRO A 218 -2.44 -24.59 15.82
CA PRO A 218 -3.29 -23.43 15.54
C PRO A 218 -4.08 -22.91 16.75
N ASP A 219 -4.42 -23.79 17.68
CA ASP A 219 -5.23 -23.49 18.87
C ASP A 219 -4.42 -22.85 20.02
N GLN A 220 -3.10 -22.77 19.87
CA GLN A 220 -2.20 -22.27 20.90
C GLN A 220 -2.24 -20.74 20.96
N GLN A 221 -2.50 -20.22 22.16
CA GLN A 221 -2.53 -18.77 22.40
C GLN A 221 -1.15 -18.19 22.72
N TYR A 222 -0.20 -19.03 23.11
CA TYR A 222 1.14 -18.62 23.50
C TYR A 222 2.19 -19.40 22.75
N CYS A 223 3.31 -18.73 22.44
CA CYS A 223 4.47 -19.32 21.80
C CYS A 223 5.74 -18.94 22.57
N ASP A 224 6.61 -19.90 22.81
CA ASP A 224 7.94 -19.67 23.39
C ASP A 224 8.76 -18.64 22.57
N ASP A 225 9.41 -17.70 23.26
CA ASP A 225 10.09 -16.56 22.62
C ASP A 225 11.36 -16.98 21.88
N ASP A 226 12.09 -17.99 22.36
CA ASP A 226 13.25 -18.53 21.67
C ASP A 226 12.86 -19.24 20.37
N SER A 227 11.75 -19.98 20.39
CA SER A 227 11.23 -20.72 19.25
C SER A 227 10.82 -19.78 18.11
N ILE A 228 9.99 -18.78 18.39
CA ILE A 228 9.55 -17.81 17.37
C ILE A 228 10.69 -16.90 16.91
N LYS A 229 11.61 -16.53 17.81
CA LYS A 229 12.81 -15.77 17.44
C LYS A 229 13.69 -16.53 16.45
N THR A 230 13.88 -17.83 16.66
CA THR A 230 14.67 -18.67 15.75
C THR A 230 14.03 -18.74 14.36
N LEU A 231 12.71 -18.91 14.30
CA LEU A 231 11.99 -18.92 13.02
C LEU A 231 12.04 -17.55 12.32
N LEU A 232 11.80 -16.45 13.05
CA LEU A 232 11.86 -15.10 12.48
C LEU A 232 13.26 -14.74 11.97
N LEU A 233 14.33 -15.10 12.70
CA LEU A 233 15.71 -14.91 12.23
C LEU A 233 16.01 -15.71 10.95
N THR A 234 15.38 -16.86 10.78
CA THR A 234 15.56 -17.71 9.59
C THR A 234 14.80 -17.15 8.39
N GLU A 235 13.54 -16.80 8.57
CA GLU A 235 12.66 -16.30 7.51
C GLU A 235 12.98 -14.85 7.09
N LEU A 236 13.48 -14.03 8.02
CA LEU A 236 13.81 -12.62 7.79
C LEU A 236 15.32 -12.39 7.66
N LYS A 237 16.09 -13.39 7.22
CA LYS A 237 17.56 -13.34 7.14
C LYS A 237 18.16 -12.17 6.34
N GLU A 238 17.40 -11.60 5.40
CA GLU A 238 17.82 -10.44 4.60
C GLU A 238 17.69 -9.11 5.39
N GLN A 239 16.98 -9.13 6.52
CA GLN A 239 16.81 -7.98 7.39
C GLN A 239 18.00 -7.81 8.34
N LYS A 240 18.27 -6.57 8.73
CA LYS A 240 19.30 -6.28 9.74
C LYS A 240 18.92 -6.96 11.05
N LYS A 241 19.93 -7.51 11.73
CA LYS A 241 19.73 -8.25 12.98
C LYS A 241 19.09 -7.36 14.04
N GLU A 242 19.46 -6.09 14.09
CA GLU A 242 18.95 -5.07 15.00
C GLU A 242 17.45 -4.83 14.81
N THR A 243 16.97 -4.85 13.55
CA THR A 243 15.53 -4.72 13.22
C THR A 243 14.73 -5.90 13.78
N ILE A 244 15.24 -7.12 13.62
CA ILE A 244 14.60 -8.33 14.14
C ILE A 244 14.64 -8.33 15.68
N GLU A 245 15.74 -7.91 16.29
CA GLU A 245 15.84 -7.78 17.75
C GLU A 245 14.84 -6.75 18.30
N LEU A 246 14.67 -5.62 17.62
CA LEU A 246 13.63 -4.63 17.94
C LEU A 246 12.22 -5.23 17.83
N LEU A 247 11.95 -5.96 16.75
CA LEU A 247 10.66 -6.63 16.55
C LEU A 247 10.34 -7.60 17.71
N ILE A 248 11.29 -8.46 18.08
CA ILE A 248 11.13 -9.41 19.20
C ILE A 248 10.91 -8.65 20.51
N HIS A 249 11.65 -7.57 20.75
CA HIS A 249 11.48 -6.75 21.94
C HIS A 249 10.04 -6.20 22.02
N ILE A 250 9.52 -5.66 20.93
CA ILE A 250 8.17 -5.08 20.86
C ILE A 250 7.09 -6.16 21.03
N LEU A 251 7.27 -7.36 20.46
CA LEU A 251 6.37 -8.50 20.67
C LEU A 251 6.28 -8.89 22.16
N ILE A 252 7.42 -8.96 22.84
CA ILE A 252 7.49 -9.28 24.27
C ILE A 252 6.81 -8.19 25.11
N GLN A 253 7.08 -6.91 24.85
CA GLN A 253 6.45 -5.82 25.60
C GLN A 253 4.94 -5.74 25.34
N SER A 254 4.51 -5.93 24.10
CA SER A 254 3.09 -5.86 23.73
C SER A 254 2.28 -7.03 24.32
N THR A 255 2.89 -8.21 24.43
CA THR A 255 2.27 -9.37 25.11
C THR A 255 1.93 -9.08 26.58
N LYS A 256 2.81 -8.36 27.30
CA LYS A 256 2.62 -8.05 28.74
C LYS A 256 1.39 -7.18 29.02
N ILE A 257 0.84 -6.51 28.01
CA ILE A 257 -0.29 -5.60 28.14
C ILE A 257 -1.62 -6.35 28.15
N HIS A 258 -1.79 -7.31 27.24
CA HIS A 258 -3.02 -8.09 27.11
C HIS A 258 -3.23 -9.00 28.34
N GLN A 259 -2.16 -9.23 29.11
CA GLN A 259 -2.17 -9.95 30.37
C GLN A 259 -2.47 -8.99 31.55
N LYS A 260 -3.74 -8.66 31.81
CA LYS A 260 -4.11 -7.92 33.03
C LYS A 260 -3.82 -8.77 34.29
N HIS A 261 -3.13 -8.17 35.26
CA HIS A 261 -3.10 -8.44 36.71
C HIS A 261 -3.93 -9.64 37.20
N ASP A 262 -3.43 -10.87 37.05
CA ASP A 262 -3.91 -11.97 37.88
C ASP A 262 -3.05 -12.00 39.15
N GLU A 263 -3.43 -11.18 40.13
CA GLU A 263 -2.68 -11.02 41.40
C GLU A 263 -2.60 -12.32 42.23
N GLN A 264 -3.29 -13.39 41.81
CA GLN A 264 -3.36 -14.66 42.52
C GLN A 264 -2.40 -15.74 41.98
N ASN A 265 -1.88 -15.63 40.76
CA ASN A 265 -0.95 -16.60 40.19
C ASN A 265 0.28 -15.90 39.62
N GLN A 266 1.32 -15.78 40.45
CA GLN A 266 2.65 -15.25 40.12
C GLN A 266 3.45 -16.15 39.14
N GLN A 267 2.80 -16.71 38.13
CA GLN A 267 3.49 -17.48 37.10
C GLN A 267 2.95 -17.09 35.73
N TYR A 268 3.60 -16.08 35.16
CA TYR A 268 3.40 -15.67 33.77
C TYR A 268 3.70 -16.87 32.86
N PRO A 269 2.86 -17.18 31.86
CA PRO A 269 3.27 -18.08 30.81
C PRO A 269 4.46 -17.45 30.07
N ASN A 270 5.60 -18.16 30.02
CA ASN A 270 6.73 -17.76 29.18
C ASN A 270 6.28 -17.85 27.72
N GLY A 271 6.07 -16.70 27.07
CA GLY A 271 5.80 -16.69 25.63
C GLY A 271 5.17 -15.41 25.11
N ILE A 272 5.14 -15.30 23.78
CA ILE A 272 4.49 -14.27 23.00
C ILE A 272 3.01 -14.65 22.83
N LEU A 273 2.10 -13.70 23.05
CA LEU A 273 0.67 -13.89 22.84
C LEU A 273 0.33 -13.80 21.35
N LYS A 274 -0.55 -14.68 20.87
CA LYS A 274 -0.99 -14.76 19.47
C LYS A 274 -1.54 -13.43 18.96
N GLU A 275 -2.43 -12.79 19.72
CA GLU A 275 -3.02 -11.49 19.36
C GLU A 275 -1.95 -10.40 19.16
N ALA A 276 -1.00 -10.28 20.09
CA ALA A 276 0.10 -9.31 19.98
C ALA A 276 1.00 -9.59 18.77
N TYR A 277 1.24 -10.87 18.48
CA TYR A 277 2.00 -11.28 17.31
C TYR A 277 1.27 -10.94 16.00
N GLU A 278 -0.02 -11.28 15.90
CA GLU A 278 -0.84 -11.00 14.72
C GLU A 278 -0.94 -9.49 14.43
N ASP A 279 -1.13 -8.66 15.46
CA ASP A 279 -1.19 -7.20 15.35
C ASP A 279 0.10 -6.60 14.78
N ILE A 280 1.25 -7.02 15.31
CA ILE A 280 2.56 -6.53 14.86
C ILE A 280 2.89 -7.07 13.47
N MET A 281 2.59 -8.34 13.20
CA MET A 281 2.81 -8.94 11.88
C MET A 281 1.87 -8.37 10.83
N ALA A 282 0.71 -7.82 11.19
CA ALA A 282 -0.16 -7.09 10.27
C ALA A 282 0.52 -5.81 9.76
N ALA A 283 1.20 -5.06 10.64
CA ALA A 283 1.99 -3.89 10.27
C ALA A 283 3.23 -4.26 9.47
N TRP A 284 3.93 -5.34 9.86
CA TRP A 284 5.08 -5.86 9.12
C TRP A 284 4.70 -6.26 7.70
N SER A 285 3.58 -6.97 7.56
CA SER A 285 3.07 -7.45 6.27
C SER A 285 2.65 -6.30 5.36
N ALA A 286 2.09 -5.21 5.91
CA ALA A 286 1.75 -4.04 5.12
C ALA A 286 3.00 -3.34 4.58
N PHE A 287 4.09 -3.29 5.37
CA PHE A 287 5.39 -2.79 4.92
C PHE A 287 5.96 -3.67 3.82
N ASP A 288 6.05 -4.99 4.03
CA ASP A 288 6.49 -5.97 3.01
C ASP A 288 5.69 -5.82 1.71
N ALA A 289 4.39 -5.55 1.81
CA ALA A 289 3.53 -5.43 0.64
C ALA A 289 3.71 -4.11 -0.14
N SER A 290 4.29 -3.09 0.49
CA SER A 290 4.37 -1.72 -0.05
C SER A 290 5.77 -1.30 -0.44
N ASP A 291 6.79 -2.01 0.04
CA ASP A 291 8.18 -1.93 -0.42
C ASP A 291 8.27 -2.54 -1.83
N ILE A 292 8.13 -1.70 -2.86
CA ILE A 292 7.95 -2.13 -4.26
C ILE A 292 9.29 -2.56 -4.85
N ASN A 293 10.35 -1.80 -4.56
CA ASN A 293 11.70 -2.05 -5.07
C ASN A 293 12.55 -2.93 -4.14
N SER A 294 12.01 -3.36 -2.99
CA SER A 294 12.70 -4.21 -2.00
C SER A 294 13.97 -3.54 -1.45
N ASP A 295 13.97 -2.22 -1.32
CA ASP A 295 15.08 -1.46 -0.74
C ASP A 295 15.01 -1.36 0.79
N ASN A 296 14.00 -1.99 1.40
CA ASN A 296 13.74 -2.02 2.81
C ASN A 296 13.35 -0.66 3.43
N GLN A 297 12.92 0.26 2.58
CA GLN A 297 12.44 1.57 2.94
C GLN A 297 11.10 1.82 2.22
N THR A 298 10.42 2.90 2.59
CA THR A 298 9.17 3.30 1.95
C THR A 298 9.29 4.76 1.55
N SER A 299 9.33 5.00 0.25
CA SER A 299 9.27 6.34 -0.33
C SER A 299 7.89 6.98 -0.14
N ILE A 300 7.78 8.28 -0.40
CA ILE A 300 6.48 8.98 -0.38
C ILE A 300 5.48 8.38 -1.40
N GLN A 301 5.97 7.83 -2.52
CA GLN A 301 5.12 7.15 -3.50
C GLN A 301 4.61 5.79 -3.01
N GLU A 302 5.38 5.10 -2.15
CA GLU A 302 5.01 3.81 -1.57
C GLU A 302 4.16 3.94 -0.31
N LEU A 303 4.31 5.05 0.43
CA LEU A 303 3.62 5.30 1.69
C LEU A 303 2.09 5.19 1.55
N LYS A 304 1.52 5.61 0.41
CA LYS A 304 0.08 5.47 0.16
C LYS A 304 -0.39 4.01 0.20
N PHE A 305 0.42 3.08 -0.32
CA PHE A 305 0.11 1.65 -0.31
C PHE A 305 0.27 1.08 1.09
N LEU A 306 1.28 1.54 1.85
CA LEU A 306 1.51 1.13 3.23
C LEU A 306 0.32 1.47 4.12
N LEU A 307 -0.12 2.73 4.08
CA LEU A 307 -1.28 3.20 4.83
C LEU A 307 -2.54 2.43 4.44
N TYR A 308 -2.80 2.27 3.14
CA TYR A 308 -3.97 1.52 2.65
C TYR A 308 -3.95 0.04 3.07
N ALA A 309 -2.83 -0.65 2.89
CA ALA A 309 -2.71 -2.08 3.21
C ALA A 309 -2.81 -2.35 4.71
N TYR A 310 -2.43 -1.38 5.55
CA TYR A 310 -2.54 -1.48 7.00
C TYR A 310 -3.93 -1.10 7.53
N GLU A 311 -4.51 -0.02 7.02
CA GLU A 311 -5.70 0.63 7.59
C GLU A 311 -6.99 0.33 6.82
N GLY A 312 -6.89 0.06 5.52
CA GLY A 312 -8.02 -0.24 4.62
C GLY A 312 -8.60 0.96 3.87
N ASP A 313 -8.22 2.20 4.21
CA ASP A 313 -8.75 3.42 3.60
C ASP A 313 -7.71 4.09 2.69
N LYS A 314 -8.14 4.53 1.50
CA LYS A 314 -7.24 5.17 0.51
C LYS A 314 -6.86 6.58 1.00
N PRO A 315 -5.58 6.84 1.31
CA PRO A 315 -5.17 8.15 1.81
C PRO A 315 -5.10 9.17 0.68
N ASP A 316 -5.42 10.43 0.97
CA ASP A 316 -5.17 11.53 0.05
C ASP A 316 -3.73 12.06 0.13
N LEU A 317 -3.35 12.93 -0.81
CA LEU A 317 -2.00 13.49 -0.92
C LEU A 317 -1.61 14.39 0.26
N PHE A 318 -2.56 15.04 0.93
CA PHE A 318 -2.27 15.88 2.08
C PHE A 318 -1.88 14.99 3.26
N ARG A 319 -2.71 13.98 3.54
CA ARG A 319 -2.45 12.98 4.58
C ARG A 319 -1.11 12.28 4.39
N ILE A 320 -0.79 11.83 3.17
CA ILE A 320 0.49 11.18 2.87
C ILE A 320 1.68 12.09 3.23
N LYS A 321 1.60 13.39 2.91
CA LYS A 321 2.68 14.35 3.19
C LYS A 321 2.85 14.63 4.68
N GLU A 322 1.75 14.74 5.43
CA GLU A 322 1.82 14.97 6.87
C GLU A 322 2.32 13.72 7.61
N GLU A 323 1.85 12.53 7.24
CA GLU A 323 2.33 11.27 7.81
C GLU A 323 3.82 11.05 7.52
N MET A 324 4.29 11.38 6.30
CA MET A 324 5.70 11.29 5.94
C MET A 324 6.58 12.12 6.89
N LYS A 325 6.20 13.36 7.21
CA LYS A 325 6.95 14.23 8.13
C LYS A 325 7.04 13.67 9.55
N ILE A 326 6.04 12.91 9.97
CA ILE A 326 5.98 12.32 11.31
C ILE A 326 6.76 10.99 11.35
N LEU A 327 6.66 10.21 10.29
CA LEU A 327 7.29 8.90 10.16
C LEU A 327 8.80 9.00 9.92
N ASP A 328 9.23 9.87 9.00
CA ASP A 328 10.63 10.11 8.63
C ASP A 328 11.32 10.97 9.70
N LYS A 329 11.74 10.33 10.79
CA LYS A 329 12.35 11.00 11.95
C LYS A 329 13.77 11.45 11.64
N ASP A 330 14.48 10.70 10.80
CA ASP A 330 15.86 11.01 10.43
C ASP A 330 15.98 11.97 9.24
N ASN A 331 14.86 12.34 8.61
CA ASN A 331 14.77 13.19 7.42
C ASN A 331 15.55 12.61 6.23
N SER A 332 15.59 11.28 6.10
CA SER A 332 16.20 10.60 4.96
C SER A 332 15.40 10.77 3.67
N GLY A 333 14.13 11.17 3.76
CA GLY A 333 13.17 11.18 2.67
C GLY A 333 12.48 9.83 2.47
N TYR A 334 12.71 8.88 3.38
CA TYR A 334 12.16 7.53 3.36
C TYR A 334 11.67 7.12 4.76
N VAL A 335 10.76 6.16 4.81
CA VAL A 335 10.31 5.55 6.07
C VAL A 335 10.93 4.17 6.21
N SER A 336 11.74 3.96 7.25
CA SER A 336 12.28 2.67 7.62
C SER A 336 11.25 1.78 8.34
N ARG A 337 11.51 0.48 8.41
CA ARG A 337 10.66 -0.46 9.19
C ARG A 337 10.61 -0.08 10.67
N GLU A 338 11.74 0.35 11.20
CA GLU A 338 11.87 0.76 12.60
C GLU A 338 11.00 1.98 12.89
N GLU A 339 11.03 2.99 12.02
CA GLU A 339 10.17 4.17 12.13
C GLU A 339 8.70 3.82 12.05
N TRP A 340 8.31 2.98 11.08
CA TRP A 340 6.94 2.52 10.92
C TRP A 340 6.42 1.78 12.17
N ILE A 341 7.17 0.82 12.69
CA ILE A 341 6.77 0.05 13.86
C ILE A 341 6.73 0.95 15.11
N GLN A 342 7.75 1.78 15.32
CA GLN A 342 7.79 2.72 16.45
C GLN A 342 6.66 3.76 16.38
N TYR A 343 6.28 4.19 15.18
CA TYR A 343 5.15 5.08 14.97
C TYR A 343 3.84 4.46 15.47
N LEU A 344 3.65 3.15 15.30
CA LEU A 344 2.52 2.39 15.84
C LEU A 344 2.68 2.00 17.32
N CYS A 345 3.87 2.17 17.89
CA CYS A 345 4.15 1.86 19.29
C CYS A 345 4.04 3.08 20.22
N VAL A 346 3.27 2.97 21.29
CA VAL A 346 3.30 3.91 22.41
C VAL A 346 4.56 3.69 23.26
N GLU A 347 5.22 4.76 23.70
CA GLU A 347 6.39 4.68 24.56
C GLU A 347 6.04 5.04 26.00
N ASP A 348 6.19 4.10 26.94
CA ASP A 348 6.08 4.33 28.39
C ASP A 348 7.41 4.00 29.08
N LYS A 349 8.09 5.02 29.63
CA LYS A 349 9.34 4.89 30.39
C LYS A 349 10.40 4.03 29.66
N GLY A 350 10.55 4.23 28.35
CA GLY A 350 11.50 3.49 27.51
C GLY A 350 11.04 2.09 27.09
N LYS A 351 9.76 1.74 27.30
CA LYS A 351 9.14 0.51 26.76
C LYS A 351 8.24 0.85 25.59
N PHE A 352 8.48 0.22 24.45
CA PHE A 352 7.66 0.34 23.25
C PHE A 352 6.53 -0.69 23.26
N GLN A 353 5.31 -0.21 23.13
CA GLN A 353 4.08 -0.99 23.21
C GLN A 353 3.29 -0.83 21.92
N PHE A 354 3.11 -1.89 21.13
CA PHE A 354 2.38 -1.78 19.88
C PHE A 354 0.89 -1.50 20.13
N ARG A 355 0.37 -0.47 19.46
CA ARG A 355 -1.02 -0.01 19.59
C ARG A 355 -1.63 0.31 18.23
N GLY A 356 -1.47 -0.60 17.28
CA GLY A 356 -2.03 -0.48 15.94
C GLY A 356 -3.52 -0.11 15.90
N ASN A 357 -4.31 -0.73 16.78
CA ASN A 357 -5.75 -0.48 16.91
C ASN A 357 -6.07 0.98 17.32
N LEU A 358 -5.19 1.67 18.04
CA LEU A 358 -5.37 3.09 18.36
C LEU A 358 -5.24 3.96 17.12
N LYS A 359 -4.36 3.60 16.17
CA LYS A 359 -4.19 4.35 14.92
C LYS A 359 -5.41 4.19 14.01
N GLN A 360 -5.90 2.96 13.86
CA GLN A 360 -7.14 2.71 13.13
C GLN A 360 -8.34 3.44 13.76
N LEU A 361 -8.40 3.44 15.10
CA LEU A 361 -9.43 4.20 15.82
C LEU A 361 -9.30 5.70 15.56
N PHE A 362 -8.09 6.27 15.63
CA PHE A 362 -7.85 7.68 15.32
C PHE A 362 -8.36 8.03 13.91
N ASN A 363 -7.92 7.30 12.89
CA ASN A 363 -8.29 7.59 11.50
C ASN A 363 -9.79 7.43 11.25
N LYS A 364 -10.45 6.46 11.90
CA LYS A 364 -11.89 6.26 11.79
C LYS A 364 -12.70 7.50 12.25
N TYR A 365 -12.18 8.24 13.23
CA TYR A 365 -12.86 9.43 13.76
C TYR A 365 -12.35 10.73 13.16
N ASP A 366 -11.19 10.76 12.51
CA ASP A 366 -10.68 11.88 11.69
C ASP A 366 -11.42 11.93 10.35
N LYS A 367 -12.64 12.47 10.36
CA LYS A 367 -13.57 12.42 9.23
C LYS A 367 -13.18 13.35 8.10
N ASP A 368 -12.52 14.45 8.44
CA ASP A 368 -12.06 15.43 7.46
C ASP A 368 -10.65 15.13 6.94
N ASN A 369 -10.02 14.05 7.42
CA ASN A 369 -8.64 13.66 7.12
C ASN A 369 -7.63 14.79 7.36
N SER A 370 -7.92 15.65 8.34
CA SER A 370 -7.02 16.75 8.70
C SER A 370 -5.71 16.26 9.34
N GLY A 371 -5.65 14.98 9.73
CA GLY A 371 -4.53 14.41 10.49
C GLY A 371 -4.60 14.76 11.98
N ALA A 372 -5.71 15.35 12.43
CA ALA A 372 -5.93 15.75 13.81
C ALA A 372 -7.40 15.62 14.20
N LEU A 373 -7.68 15.13 15.41
CA LEU A 373 -9.06 15.01 15.90
C LEU A 373 -9.55 16.33 16.47
N SER A 374 -10.61 16.88 15.90
CA SER A 374 -11.37 17.98 16.50
C SER A 374 -12.06 17.54 17.79
N ILE A 375 -12.44 18.51 18.63
CA ILE A 375 -13.23 18.27 19.85
C ILE A 375 -14.51 17.46 19.55
N GLN A 376 -15.15 17.72 18.39
CA GLN A 376 -16.36 17.00 17.99
C GLN A 376 -16.07 15.53 17.67
N GLU A 377 -14.94 15.24 17.03
CA GLU A 377 -14.54 13.88 16.69
C GLU A 377 -14.09 13.09 17.92
N ILE A 378 -13.39 13.73 18.87
CA ILE A 378 -13.04 13.12 20.17
C ILE A 378 -14.30 12.78 20.95
N LYS A 379 -15.28 13.69 21.00
CA LYS A 379 -16.58 13.44 21.64
C LYS A 379 -17.27 12.23 21.00
N GLN A 380 -17.23 12.14 19.68
CA GLN A 380 -17.82 11.02 18.97
C GLN A 380 -17.11 9.70 19.25
N LEU A 381 -15.76 9.71 19.27
CA LEU A 381 -14.92 8.57 19.64
C LEU A 381 -15.22 8.07 21.05
N LEU A 382 -15.24 8.99 22.02
CA LEU A 382 -15.52 8.67 23.42
C LEU A 382 -16.95 8.15 23.59
N THR A 383 -17.93 8.78 22.95
CA THR A 383 -19.34 8.35 22.98
C THR A 383 -19.47 6.92 22.46
N ASP A 384 -18.88 6.63 21.31
CA ASP A 384 -18.98 5.32 20.66
C ASP A 384 -18.29 4.22 21.47
N ASN A 385 -17.08 4.49 21.99
CA ASN A 385 -16.36 3.55 22.85
C ASN A 385 -17.04 3.30 24.20
N MET A 386 -17.95 4.19 24.62
CA MET A 386 -18.71 4.10 25.85
C MET A 386 -20.18 3.71 25.66
N LYS A 387 -20.60 3.31 24.44
CA LYS A 387 -21.98 2.91 24.13
C LYS A 387 -22.52 1.80 25.04
N ASP A 388 -21.69 0.79 25.32
CA ASP A 388 -22.08 -0.30 26.23
C ASP A 388 -22.37 0.20 27.66
N MET A 389 -21.65 1.24 28.08
CA MET A 389 -21.91 1.90 29.37
C MET A 389 -23.15 2.77 29.31
N GLN A 390 -23.40 3.48 28.21
CA GLN A 390 -24.63 4.24 27.99
C GLN A 390 -25.88 3.38 28.20
N ILE A 391 -25.86 2.13 27.74
CA ILE A 391 -26.95 1.16 27.93
C ILE A 391 -27.12 0.83 29.42
N LYS A 392 -26.02 0.58 30.16
CA LYS A 392 -26.05 0.29 31.61
C LYS A 392 -26.56 1.48 32.44
N PHE A 393 -26.17 2.70 32.07
CA PHE A 393 -26.66 3.94 32.71
C PHE A 393 -28.19 4.09 32.54
N LYS A 394 -28.71 3.86 31.32
CA LYS A 394 -30.16 3.86 31.05
C LYS A 394 -30.92 2.83 31.89
N LEU A 395 -30.32 1.67 32.15
CA LEU A 395 -30.93 0.61 32.96
C LEU A 395 -30.92 0.90 34.47
N LYS A 396 -29.92 1.64 34.99
CA LYS A 396 -29.83 2.02 36.41
C LYS A 396 -30.70 3.22 36.80
N GLY A 397 -31.46 3.82 35.86
CA GLY A 397 -32.38 4.94 36.14
C GLY A 397 -31.68 6.26 36.51
N GLN A 398 -30.37 6.35 36.33
CA GLN A 398 -29.61 7.60 36.47
C GLN A 398 -29.68 8.35 35.15
N ASN A 399 -30.58 9.34 35.08
CA ASN A 399 -30.78 10.23 33.94
C ASN A 399 -29.84 11.46 33.97
N GLU A 400 -28.75 11.42 34.74
CA GLU A 400 -27.74 12.49 34.70
C GLU A 400 -26.83 12.29 33.48
N ASN A 401 -26.97 13.24 32.56
CA ASN A 401 -26.32 13.46 31.27
C ASN A 401 -25.01 12.70 31.03
N PHE A 402 -25.12 11.46 30.54
CA PHE A 402 -24.03 10.76 29.87
C PHE A 402 -23.35 11.63 28.82
N GLU A 403 -24.12 12.45 28.08
CA GLU A 403 -23.57 13.45 27.16
C GLU A 403 -22.73 14.52 27.86
N GLU A 404 -23.11 15.03 29.03
CA GLU A 404 -22.29 15.99 29.77
C GLU A 404 -21.02 15.34 30.31
N MET A 405 -21.09 14.10 30.80
CA MET A 405 -19.91 13.35 31.24
C MET A 405 -18.93 13.13 30.09
N VAL A 406 -19.42 12.73 28.91
CA VAL A 406 -18.57 12.57 27.71
C VAL A 406 -18.02 13.92 27.25
N ASN A 407 -18.82 14.99 27.29
CA ASN A 407 -18.38 16.34 26.96
C ASN A 407 -17.28 16.84 27.91
N GLN A 408 -17.43 16.60 29.22
CA GLN A 408 -16.44 16.94 30.23
C GLN A 408 -15.15 16.14 30.02
N LEU A 409 -15.24 14.83 29.82
CA LEU A 409 -14.07 13.99 29.52
C LEU A 409 -13.37 14.47 28.25
N ALA A 410 -14.11 14.74 27.17
CA ALA A 410 -13.52 15.25 25.94
C ALA A 410 -12.81 16.60 26.14
N GLN A 411 -13.37 17.48 26.99
CA GLN A 411 -12.75 18.76 27.32
C GLN A 411 -11.51 18.57 28.20
N GLU A 412 -11.56 17.69 29.20
CA GLU A 412 -10.42 17.33 30.04
C GLU A 412 -9.26 16.76 29.22
N VAL A 413 -9.56 15.93 28.20
CA VAL A 413 -8.56 15.40 27.26
C VAL A 413 -7.80 16.55 26.59
N VAL A 414 -8.54 17.52 26.06
CA VAL A 414 -7.97 18.68 25.36
C VAL A 414 -7.22 19.59 26.33
N ASP A 415 -7.77 19.79 27.53
CA ASP A 415 -7.19 20.63 28.57
C ASP A 415 -5.89 20.07 29.16
N ASP A 416 -5.81 18.74 29.38
CA ASP A 416 -4.61 18.05 29.87
C ASP A 416 -3.44 18.13 28.88
N LEU A 417 -3.73 18.22 27.58
CA LEU A 417 -2.74 18.31 26.52
C LEU A 417 -2.31 19.76 26.23
N ASN A 418 -3.01 20.73 26.81
CA ASN A 418 -2.59 22.14 26.81
C ASN A 418 -1.47 22.35 27.84
N SER A 419 -0.22 22.55 27.38
CA SER A 419 0.74 23.32 28.19
C SER A 419 0.15 24.72 28.46
N GLU A 420 0.44 25.32 29.63
CA GLU A 420 -0.30 26.46 30.23
C GLU A 420 -0.51 27.75 29.38
N ASN A 421 -0.07 27.82 28.12
CA ASN A 421 -0.05 29.05 27.31
C ASN A 421 -1.13 29.20 26.22
N ASP A 422 -1.95 28.20 25.88
CA ASP A 422 -2.95 28.30 24.77
C ASP A 422 -4.40 28.02 25.19
N LYS A 423 -4.85 28.59 26.32
CA LYS A 423 -6.22 28.41 26.84
C LYS A 423 -7.33 29.19 26.09
N GLN A 424 -7.13 29.62 24.85
CA GLN A 424 -8.08 30.54 24.19
C GLN A 424 -8.63 30.13 22.82
N SER A 425 -8.30 28.96 22.26
CA SER A 425 -8.95 28.50 21.02
C SER A 425 -9.94 27.36 21.29
N ASN A 426 -11.23 27.61 21.03
CA ASN A 426 -12.27 26.58 20.94
C ASN A 426 -12.10 25.65 19.71
N ASP A 427 -11.07 25.87 18.90
CA ASP A 427 -10.82 25.19 17.61
C ASP A 427 -9.56 24.30 17.66
N ARG A 428 -9.15 23.86 18.85
CA ARG A 428 -7.97 23.00 19.01
C ARG A 428 -8.27 21.58 18.49
N THR A 429 -7.35 21.06 17.70
CA THR A 429 -7.35 19.68 17.22
C THR A 429 -6.23 18.87 17.90
N LEU A 430 -6.33 17.55 17.84
CA LEU A 430 -5.46 16.59 18.50
C LEU A 430 -4.70 15.79 17.46
N THR A 431 -3.41 16.10 17.27
CA THR A 431 -2.57 15.35 16.32
C THR A 431 -2.43 13.88 16.74
N TRP A 432 -2.05 13.01 15.81
CA TRP A 432 -1.80 11.59 16.13
C TRP A 432 -0.85 11.40 17.30
N ILE A 433 0.25 12.17 17.38
CA ILE A 433 1.24 12.08 18.46
C ILE A 433 0.61 12.45 19.80
N GLU A 434 -0.14 13.55 19.85
CA GLU A 434 -0.82 13.99 21.08
C GLU A 434 -1.90 13.00 21.51
N PHE A 435 -2.71 12.49 20.57
CA PHE A 435 -3.73 11.47 20.83
C PHE A 435 -3.10 10.18 21.36
N LYS A 436 -2.03 9.71 20.71
CA LYS A 436 -1.28 8.51 21.09
C LYS A 436 -0.71 8.63 22.50
N ASN A 437 -0.09 9.77 22.82
CA ASN A 437 0.47 10.05 24.15
C ASN A 437 -0.63 10.18 25.22
N TYR A 438 -1.75 10.83 24.87
CA TYR A 438 -2.90 10.93 25.76
C TYR A 438 -3.49 9.55 26.06
N MET A 439 -3.73 8.74 25.03
CA MET A 439 -4.35 7.43 25.19
C MET A 439 -3.52 6.50 26.07
N ASP A 440 -2.19 6.62 26.07
CA ASP A 440 -1.32 5.93 27.03
C ASP A 440 -1.63 6.30 28.48
N GLN A 441 -1.68 7.61 28.77
CA GLN A 441 -2.03 8.13 30.09
C GLN A 441 -3.49 7.82 30.45
N ALA A 442 -4.36 7.81 29.44
CA ALA A 442 -5.79 7.64 29.59
C ALA A 442 -6.20 6.18 29.79
N VAL A 443 -5.45 5.17 29.32
CA VAL A 443 -5.75 3.76 29.67
C VAL A 443 -5.70 3.58 31.20
N LEU A 444 -4.76 4.25 31.89
CA LEU A 444 -4.70 4.28 33.35
C LEU A 444 -5.85 5.07 33.99
N LYS A 445 -6.35 6.14 33.35
CA LYS A 445 -7.51 6.91 33.83
C LYS A 445 -8.85 6.22 33.54
N LEU A 446 -9.00 5.59 32.37
CA LEU A 446 -10.16 4.80 31.94
C LEU A 446 -10.32 3.53 32.78
N ASP A 447 -9.23 2.87 33.15
CA ASP A 447 -9.31 1.75 34.09
C ASP A 447 -9.73 2.23 35.49
N LYS A 448 -9.22 3.38 35.96
CA LYS A 448 -9.73 4.02 37.21
C LYS A 448 -11.20 4.41 37.12
N LEU A 449 -11.66 4.90 35.97
CA LEU A 449 -13.05 5.27 35.73
C LEU A 449 -13.94 4.03 35.64
N LYS A 450 -13.48 2.96 34.99
CA LYS A 450 -14.12 1.63 34.99
C LYS A 450 -14.19 1.02 36.39
N ASP A 451 -13.16 1.16 37.21
CA ASP A 451 -13.12 0.62 38.57
C ASP A 451 -13.95 1.44 39.56
N PHE A 452 -13.94 2.78 39.43
CA PHE A 452 -14.87 3.66 40.14
C PHE A 452 -16.33 3.32 39.80
N LEU A 453 -16.65 3.09 38.52
CA LEU A 453 -18.00 2.72 38.07
C LEU A 453 -18.42 1.29 38.45
N LYS A 454 -17.49 0.37 38.74
CA LYS A 454 -17.79 -0.94 39.33
C LYS A 454 -18.09 -0.85 40.83
N SER A 455 -17.60 0.20 41.49
CA SER A 455 -17.81 0.44 42.92
C SER A 455 -19.13 1.17 43.25
N ILE A 456 -19.88 1.59 42.22
CA ILE A 456 -21.23 2.17 42.25
C ILE A 456 -22.21 1.17 41.62
#